data_AF-A0A1L3ZNX0-F1
#
_entry.id   AF-A0A1L3ZNX0-F1
#
_cell.length_a   1.000
_cell.length_b   1.000
_cell.length_c   1.000
_cell.angle_alpha   90.00
_cell.angle_beta   90.00
_cell.angle_gamma   90.00
#
_symmetry.space_group_name_H-M   'P 1'
#
loop_
_entity.id
_entity.type
_entity.pdbx_description
1 polymer ?
#
loop_
_entity_poly.entity_id
_entity_poly.type
_entity_poly.pdbx_seq_one_letter_code
_entity_poly.pdbx_strand_id
1 'polypeptide(L)'
;MCDKTFCKEVVAIGGFVDIDEEYGHDQDGEPTIHETTYFCPKSMYPAPRVIAVSKKLSAECQKDLISSFGLLWADYGACANRLRSFVEHFLNQLNVSRVSEKGKGLNLSQRITLFGKTYPNHALSFDALREVGNRGSHAGVADFDDLIKCYQLLRRPITELIDKPHEEDALIAQRLIDKNKRKPPP
;
A
#
# COMPACT_ATOMS: atom_id res chain seq x y z
N MET A 1 -14.80 -5.71 -7.46
CA MET A 1 -15.60 -4.46 -7.43
C MET A 1 -15.94 -4.15 -5.99
N CYS A 2 -16.05 -2.87 -5.62
CA CYS A 2 -16.48 -2.50 -4.27
C CYS A 2 -17.96 -2.87 -4.08
N ASP A 3 -18.24 -3.74 -3.13
CA ASP A 3 -19.59 -4.20 -2.76
C ASP A 3 -20.31 -3.20 -1.83
N LYS A 4 -19.62 -2.14 -1.41
CA LYS A 4 -20.20 -1.11 -0.55
C LYS A 4 -21.06 -0.15 -1.36
N THR A 5 -22.35 -0.16 -1.07
CA THR A 5 -23.39 0.65 -1.72
C THR A 5 -23.13 2.17 -1.69
N PHE A 6 -22.32 2.66 -0.75
CA PHE A 6 -21.98 4.07 -0.63
C PHE A 6 -20.81 4.51 -1.51
N CYS A 7 -19.97 3.59 -2.00
CA CYS A 7 -18.73 3.93 -2.71
C CYS A 7 -19.04 4.72 -3.99
N LYS A 8 -20.09 4.31 -4.73
CA LYS A 8 -20.62 4.94 -5.96
C LYS A 8 -19.56 5.34 -7.01
N GLU A 9 -18.33 4.84 -6.87
CA GLU A 9 -17.22 5.16 -7.75
C GLU A 9 -17.44 4.45 -9.08
N VAL A 10 -17.55 5.23 -10.14
CA VAL A 10 -17.67 4.72 -11.50
C VAL A 10 -16.27 4.34 -11.97
N VAL A 11 -16.06 3.05 -12.24
CA VAL A 11 -14.77 2.51 -12.67
C VAL A 11 -14.90 1.92 -14.07
N ALA A 12 -14.02 2.33 -14.98
CA ALA A 12 -13.79 1.65 -16.25
C ALA A 12 -12.84 0.46 -16.02
N ILE A 13 -13.26 -0.73 -16.45
CA ILE A 13 -12.48 -1.97 -16.33
C ILE A 13 -12.20 -2.49 -17.74
N GLY A 14 -10.95 -2.85 -17.99
CA GLY A 14 -10.51 -3.53 -19.21
C GLY A 14 -9.79 -4.82 -18.83
N GLY A 15 -10.00 -5.89 -19.60
CA GLY A 15 -9.42 -7.20 -19.33
C GLY A 15 -9.98 -8.27 -20.26
N PHE A 16 -9.77 -9.52 -19.87
CA PHE A 16 -10.25 -10.68 -20.60
C PHE A 16 -11.17 -11.53 -19.71
N VAL A 17 -12.00 -12.33 -20.34
CA VAL A 17 -12.74 -13.41 -19.70
C VAL A 17 -12.08 -14.71 -20.14
N ASP A 18 -11.80 -15.57 -19.18
CA ASP A 18 -11.34 -16.93 -19.41
C ASP A 18 -12.47 -17.88 -19.01
N ILE A 19 -12.72 -18.92 -19.80
CA ILE A 19 -13.80 -19.88 -19.56
C ILE A 19 -13.14 -21.24 -19.53
N ASP A 20 -13.25 -21.90 -18.39
CA ASP A 20 -12.77 -23.27 -18.21
C ASP A 20 -13.96 -24.23 -18.25
N GLU A 21 -13.85 -25.28 -19.05
CA GLU A 21 -14.89 -26.27 -19.26
C GLU A 21 -14.44 -27.61 -18.65
N GLU A 22 -15.08 -28.01 -17.57
CA GLU A 22 -14.87 -29.33 -16.97
C GLU A 22 -15.93 -30.32 -17.46
N TYR A 23 -15.48 -31.39 -18.12
CA TYR A 23 -16.34 -32.48 -18.58
C TYR A 23 -16.52 -33.50 -17.45
N GLY A 24 -17.77 -33.73 -17.05
CA GLY A 24 -18.16 -34.64 -15.98
C GLY A 24 -19.24 -35.63 -16.42
N HIS A 25 -19.70 -36.42 -15.45
CA HIS A 25 -20.94 -37.18 -15.57
C HIS A 25 -21.78 -36.92 -14.31
N ASP A 26 -23.10 -36.85 -14.47
CA ASP A 26 -24.01 -36.72 -13.33
C ASP A 26 -24.21 -38.05 -12.57
N GLN A 27 -25.17 -38.06 -11.63
CA GLN A 27 -25.46 -39.24 -10.80
C GLN A 27 -26.02 -40.42 -11.60
N ASP A 28 -26.58 -40.16 -12.79
CA ASP A 28 -27.15 -41.17 -13.68
C ASP A 28 -26.15 -41.61 -14.77
N GLY A 29 -24.95 -41.01 -14.78
CA GLY A 29 -23.89 -41.32 -15.75
C GLY A 29 -24.03 -40.57 -17.07
N GLU A 30 -24.90 -39.56 -17.13
CA GLU A 30 -25.05 -38.73 -18.32
C GLU A 30 -23.94 -37.67 -18.36
N PRO A 31 -23.33 -37.40 -19.53
CA PRO A 31 -22.25 -36.44 -19.65
C PRO A 31 -22.73 -35.02 -19.31
N THR A 32 -22.01 -34.34 -18.43
CA THR A 32 -22.24 -32.95 -18.04
C THR A 32 -21.06 -32.06 -18.41
N ILE A 33 -21.33 -30.79 -18.67
CA ILE A 33 -20.30 -29.76 -18.84
C ILE A 33 -20.50 -28.73 -17.73
N HIS A 34 -19.44 -28.49 -16.97
CA HIS A 34 -19.39 -27.46 -15.95
C HIS A 34 -18.49 -26.32 -16.44
N GLU A 35 -19.11 -25.18 -16.76
CA GLU A 35 -18.39 -23.98 -17.18
C GLU A 35 -18.05 -23.10 -15.96
N THR A 36 -16.77 -22.81 -15.78
CA THR A 36 -16.29 -21.82 -14.81
C THR A 36 -15.79 -20.58 -15.54
N THR A 37 -16.43 -19.44 -15.28
CA THR A 37 -16.01 -18.15 -15.85
C THR A 37 -15.05 -17.42 -14.91
N TYR A 38 -13.85 -17.09 -15.41
CA TYR A 38 -12.86 -16.27 -14.72
C TYR A 38 -12.77 -14.88 -15.35
N PHE A 39 -12.91 -13.85 -14.53
CA PHE A 39 -12.68 -12.47 -14.96
C PHE A 39 -11.23 -12.07 -14.66
N CYS A 40 -10.51 -11.63 -15.69
CA CYS A 40 -9.09 -11.29 -15.62
C CYS A 40 -8.86 -9.80 -15.94
N PRO A 41 -9.08 -8.88 -14.98
CA PRO A 41 -8.80 -7.47 -15.19
C PRO A 41 -7.33 -7.22 -15.53
N LYS A 42 -7.09 -6.32 -16.48
CA LYS A 42 -5.76 -5.82 -16.88
C LYS A 42 -5.61 -4.31 -16.70
N SER A 43 -6.72 -3.60 -16.48
CA SER A 43 -6.71 -2.17 -16.19
C SER A 43 -7.98 -1.77 -15.43
N MET A 44 -7.84 -0.85 -14.48
CA MET A 44 -8.96 -0.22 -13.77
C MET A 44 -8.72 1.28 -13.65
N TYR A 45 -9.72 2.10 -14.00
CA TYR A 45 -9.62 3.56 -13.86
C TYR A 45 -10.94 4.19 -13.36
N PRO A 46 -10.94 4.91 -12.23
CA PRO A 46 -9.85 4.98 -11.26
C PRO A 46 -9.57 3.59 -10.66
N ALA A 47 -8.30 3.33 -10.35
CA ALA A 47 -7.94 2.07 -9.74
C ALA A 47 -8.42 2.01 -8.28
N PRO A 48 -8.98 0.88 -7.82
CA PRO A 48 -9.35 0.72 -6.43
C PRO A 48 -8.16 0.96 -5.51
N ARG A 49 -8.36 1.77 -4.47
CA ARG A 49 -7.32 2.00 -3.46
C ARG A 49 -7.09 0.71 -2.67
N VAL A 50 -5.86 0.20 -2.72
CA VAL A 50 -5.48 -1.04 -2.01
C VAL A 50 -5.35 -0.77 -0.50
N ILE A 51 -4.87 0.42 -0.14
CA ILE A 51 -4.82 0.93 1.23
C ILE A 51 -5.31 2.38 1.29
N ALA A 52 -5.63 2.86 2.49
CA ALA A 52 -5.99 4.26 2.69
C ALA A 52 -4.79 5.17 2.36
N VAL A 53 -5.08 6.31 1.71
CA VAL A 53 -4.09 7.34 1.42
C VAL A 53 -4.30 8.47 2.43
N SER A 54 -3.36 8.61 3.37
CA SER A 54 -3.39 9.70 4.34
C SER A 54 -3.23 11.05 3.65
N LYS A 55 -4.04 12.03 4.07
CA LYS A 55 -3.93 13.43 3.63
C LYS A 55 -2.67 14.12 4.16
N LYS A 56 -2.04 13.57 5.21
CA LYS A 56 -0.82 14.09 5.84
C LYS A 56 0.45 13.61 5.12
N LEU A 57 0.35 12.68 4.17
CA LEU A 57 1.47 12.30 3.30
C LEU A 57 1.87 13.47 2.38
N SER A 58 3.14 13.56 2.03
CA SER A 58 3.62 14.51 1.03
C SER A 58 2.99 14.26 -0.34
N ALA A 59 2.99 15.26 -1.21
CA ALA A 59 2.41 15.15 -2.55
C ALA A 59 3.08 14.02 -3.37
N GLU A 60 4.38 13.84 -3.22
CA GLU A 60 5.15 12.79 -3.86
C GLU A 60 4.76 11.40 -3.35
N CYS A 61 4.62 11.23 -2.02
CA CYS A 61 4.15 9.98 -1.43
C CYS A 61 2.72 9.64 -1.89
N GLN A 62 1.80 10.61 -1.89
CA GLN A 62 0.44 10.39 -2.36
C GLN A 62 0.42 10.00 -3.84
N LYS A 63 1.19 10.71 -4.67
CA LYS A 63 1.31 10.43 -6.10
C LYS A 63 1.84 9.02 -6.34
N ASP A 64 2.88 8.61 -5.62
CA ASP A 64 3.45 7.28 -5.81
C ASP A 64 2.45 6.19 -5.45
N LEU A 65 1.79 6.32 -4.29
CA LEU A 65 0.85 5.32 -3.79
C LEU A 65 -0.41 5.22 -4.68
N ILE A 66 -0.95 6.35 -5.14
CA ILE A 66 -2.10 6.35 -6.06
C ILE A 66 -1.71 5.75 -7.41
N SER A 67 -0.52 6.09 -7.93
CA SER A 67 -0.05 5.54 -9.21
C SER A 67 0.16 4.04 -9.12
N SER A 68 0.70 3.54 -7.99
CA SER A 68 0.94 2.12 -7.81
C SER A 68 -0.36 1.31 -7.78
N PHE A 69 -1.47 1.87 -7.29
CA PHE A 69 -2.78 1.19 -7.32
C PHE A 69 -3.25 0.87 -8.74
N GLY A 70 -2.99 1.76 -9.71
CA GLY A 70 -3.28 1.50 -11.12
C GLY A 70 -2.34 0.48 -11.74
N LEU A 71 -1.04 0.62 -11.44
CA LEU A 71 0.00 -0.28 -11.96
C LEU A 71 -0.16 -1.70 -11.44
N LEU A 72 -0.75 -1.90 -10.25
CA LEU A 72 -1.05 -3.22 -9.70
C LEU A 72 -1.86 -4.09 -10.67
N TRP A 73 -2.65 -3.52 -11.57
CA TRP A 73 -3.47 -4.27 -12.52
C TRP A 73 -2.82 -4.43 -13.90
N ALA A 74 -1.91 -3.52 -14.25
CA ALA A 74 -1.37 -3.39 -15.60
C ALA A 74 0.08 -3.88 -15.73
N ASP A 75 0.93 -3.60 -14.73
CA ASP A 75 2.36 -3.91 -14.77
C ASP A 75 2.92 -4.04 -13.34
N TYR A 76 3.17 -5.28 -12.94
CA TYR A 76 3.68 -5.61 -11.60
C TYR A 76 5.09 -5.08 -11.35
N GLY A 77 5.96 -5.06 -12.37
CA GLY A 77 7.31 -4.53 -12.26
C GLY A 77 7.30 -3.01 -12.03
N ALA A 78 6.47 -2.30 -12.80
CA ALA A 78 6.26 -0.86 -12.61
C ALA A 78 5.61 -0.55 -11.26
N CYS A 79 4.66 -1.38 -10.79
CA CYS A 79 4.07 -1.26 -9.47
C CYS A 79 5.12 -1.41 -8.36
N ALA A 80 5.96 -2.45 -8.44
CA ALA A 80 7.04 -2.69 -7.49
C ALA A 80 8.03 -1.52 -7.43
N ASN A 81 8.44 -1.02 -8.60
CA ASN A 81 9.32 0.15 -8.68
C ASN A 81 8.66 1.40 -8.07
N ARG A 82 7.36 1.60 -8.30
CA ARG A 82 6.62 2.72 -7.73
C ARG A 82 6.54 2.65 -6.20
N LEU A 83 6.34 1.47 -5.63
CA LEU A 83 6.39 1.24 -4.18
C LEU A 83 7.78 1.50 -3.60
N ARG A 84 8.85 1.20 -4.34
CA ARG A 84 10.21 1.57 -3.95
C ARG A 84 10.40 3.09 -3.94
N SER A 85 9.94 3.80 -4.96
CA SER A 85 9.95 5.28 -4.99
C SER A 85 9.17 5.87 -3.81
N PHE A 86 8.03 5.27 -3.45
CA PHE A 86 7.26 5.67 -2.28
C PHE A 86 8.13 5.61 -1.01
N VAL A 87 8.90 4.54 -0.79
CA VAL A 87 9.81 4.43 0.38
C VAL A 87 10.86 5.55 0.36
N GLU A 88 11.44 5.87 -0.81
CA GLU A 88 12.42 6.96 -0.93
C GLU A 88 11.83 8.32 -0.54
N HIS A 89 10.62 8.63 -1.02
CA HIS A 89 9.89 9.86 -0.68
C HIS A 89 9.42 9.87 0.77
N PHE A 90 8.98 8.73 1.31
CA PHE A 90 8.55 8.61 2.69
C PHE A 90 9.70 8.89 3.66
N LEU A 91 10.89 8.34 3.38
CA LEU A 91 12.10 8.67 4.13
C LEU A 91 12.50 10.15 4.01
N ASN A 92 12.23 10.80 2.87
CA ASN A 92 12.43 12.25 2.74
C ASN A 92 11.45 13.04 3.61
N GLN A 93 10.16 12.66 3.62
CA GLN A 93 9.15 13.29 4.46
C GLN A 93 9.49 13.18 5.95
N LEU A 94 10.10 12.06 6.36
CA LEU A 94 10.61 11.85 7.71
C LEU A 94 11.98 12.50 7.98
N ASN A 95 12.50 13.30 7.05
CA ASN A 95 13.79 13.98 7.14
C ASN A 95 14.99 13.04 7.39
N VAL A 96 14.92 11.79 6.91
CA VAL A 96 16.05 10.86 6.98
C VAL A 96 17.15 11.31 6.02
N SER A 97 18.34 11.56 6.57
CA SER A 97 19.48 12.14 5.84
C SER A 97 19.77 11.42 4.52
N ARG A 98 20.13 12.20 3.49
CA ARG A 98 20.61 11.70 2.20
C ARG A 98 22.14 11.62 2.12
N VAL A 99 22.84 12.15 3.13
CA VAL A 99 24.30 12.14 3.20
C VAL A 99 24.76 11.53 4.52
N SER A 100 25.87 10.81 4.47
CA SER A 100 26.57 10.35 5.67
C SER A 100 27.24 11.51 6.39
N GLU A 101 27.68 11.26 7.63
CA GLU A 101 28.49 12.21 8.41
C GLU A 101 29.77 12.65 7.68
N LYS A 102 30.27 11.82 6.76
CA LYS A 102 31.44 12.10 5.91
C LYS A 102 31.10 12.82 4.61
N GLY A 103 29.86 13.31 4.45
CA GLY A 103 29.40 14.03 3.26
C GLY A 103 29.11 13.15 2.03
N LYS A 104 29.28 11.82 2.12
CA LYS A 104 28.98 10.90 1.01
C LYS A 104 27.48 10.65 0.90
N GLY A 105 26.91 10.70 -0.31
CA GLY A 105 25.52 10.33 -0.59
C GLY A 105 25.18 8.91 -0.14
N LEU A 106 24.00 8.75 0.46
CA LEU A 106 23.47 7.47 0.95
C LEU A 106 22.49 6.88 -0.06
N ASN A 107 22.65 5.60 -0.38
CA ASN A 107 21.66 4.85 -1.16
C ASN A 107 20.44 4.46 -0.30
N LEU A 108 19.37 3.97 -0.93
CA LEU A 108 18.13 3.62 -0.23
C LEU A 108 18.35 2.61 0.92
N SER A 109 19.13 1.55 0.70
CA SER A 109 19.42 0.56 1.76
C SER A 109 20.08 1.21 2.97
N GLN A 110 21.10 2.06 2.75
CA GLN A 110 21.77 2.80 3.82
C GLN A 110 20.82 3.77 4.55
N ARG A 111 19.90 4.42 3.82
CA ARG A 111 18.89 5.30 4.42
C ARG A 111 17.89 4.50 5.26
N ILE A 112 17.50 3.30 4.85
CA ILE A 112 16.66 2.39 5.64
C ILE A 112 17.40 1.95 6.91
N THR A 113 18.69 1.62 6.83
CA THR A 113 19.51 1.31 8.01
C THR A 113 19.55 2.48 8.99
N LEU A 114 19.74 3.71 8.49
CA LEU A 114 19.73 4.91 9.32
C LEU A 114 18.36 5.12 9.99
N PHE A 115 17.28 5.01 9.22
CA PHE A 115 15.91 5.06 9.70
C PHE A 115 15.64 4.02 10.79
N GLY A 116 16.14 2.80 10.63
CA GLY A 116 15.99 1.72 11.60
C GLY A 116 16.64 1.96 12.95
N LYS A 117 17.57 2.92 13.07
CA LYS A 117 18.09 3.35 14.38
C LYS A 117 17.03 4.06 15.22
N THR A 118 16.09 4.75 14.58
CA THR A 118 14.99 5.48 15.23
C THR A 118 13.72 4.65 15.26
N TYR A 119 13.44 3.90 14.19
CA TYR A 119 12.19 3.16 14.00
C TYR A 119 12.47 1.69 13.59
N PRO A 120 13.05 0.88 14.49
CA PRO A 120 13.48 -0.48 14.17
C PRO A 120 12.31 -1.37 13.69
N ASN A 121 11.12 -1.18 14.27
CA ASN A 121 9.92 -1.96 13.95
C ASN A 121 9.40 -1.76 12.52
N HIS A 122 9.80 -0.68 11.84
CA HIS A 122 9.35 -0.37 10.48
C HIS A 122 10.45 -0.57 9.43
N ALA A 123 11.71 -0.63 9.84
CA ALA A 123 12.83 -0.74 8.90
C ALA A 123 12.78 -2.04 8.09
N LEU A 124 12.39 -3.15 8.72
CA LEU A 124 12.21 -4.44 8.02
C LEU A 124 11.14 -4.36 6.92
N SER A 125 10.04 -3.64 7.18
CA SER A 125 8.99 -3.42 6.17
C SER A 125 9.54 -2.68 4.96
N PHE A 126 10.30 -1.61 5.17
CA PHE A 126 10.86 -0.82 4.06
C PHE A 126 11.96 -1.57 3.31
N ASP A 127 12.74 -2.39 4.00
CA ASP A 127 13.75 -3.23 3.34
C ASP A 127 13.10 -4.31 2.47
N ALA A 128 12.02 -4.93 2.93
CA ALA A 128 11.23 -5.87 2.13
C ALA A 128 10.69 -5.20 0.85
N LEU A 129 10.10 -4.00 0.95
CA LEU A 129 9.63 -3.24 -0.21
C LEU A 129 10.77 -2.88 -1.18
N ARG A 130 11.94 -2.53 -0.64
CA ARG A 130 13.14 -2.26 -1.45
C ARG A 130 13.55 -3.49 -2.26
N GLU A 131 13.58 -4.67 -1.62
CA GLU A 131 13.92 -5.93 -2.27
C GLU A 131 12.92 -6.33 -3.35
N VAL A 132 11.61 -6.19 -3.08
CA VAL A 132 10.55 -6.45 -4.06
C VAL A 132 10.67 -5.50 -5.26
N GLY A 133 10.87 -4.20 -5.02
CA GLY A 133 11.10 -3.21 -6.09
C GLY A 133 12.34 -3.49 -6.93
N ASN A 134 13.43 -3.92 -6.30
CA ASN A 134 14.67 -4.30 -6.99
C ASN A 134 14.46 -5.53 -7.90
N ARG A 135 13.82 -6.58 -7.39
CA ARG A 135 13.54 -7.81 -8.16
C ARG A 135 12.56 -7.56 -9.29
N GLY A 136 11.49 -6.81 -9.02
CA GLY A 136 10.47 -6.45 -10.02
C GLY A 136 11.04 -5.71 -11.22
N SER A 137 12.09 -4.91 -11.02
CA SER A 137 12.73 -4.14 -12.10
C SER A 137 13.65 -4.97 -13.00
N HIS A 138 14.15 -6.12 -12.54
CA HIS A 138 15.16 -6.90 -13.26
C HIS A 138 14.66 -8.22 -13.84
N ALA A 139 13.61 -8.82 -13.26
CA ALA A 139 13.21 -10.18 -13.61
C ALA A 139 11.75 -10.31 -14.07
N GLY A 140 10.91 -9.27 -13.93
CA GLY A 140 9.48 -9.40 -14.20
C GLY A 140 8.76 -10.38 -13.25
N VAL A 141 9.41 -10.77 -12.13
CA VAL A 141 8.94 -11.79 -11.17
C VAL A 141 8.19 -11.18 -9.98
N ALA A 142 7.87 -9.88 -9.99
CA ALA A 142 6.93 -9.39 -8.99
C ALA A 142 5.58 -10.03 -9.27
N ASP A 143 5.06 -10.83 -8.35
CA ASP A 143 3.71 -11.37 -8.45
C ASP A 143 2.72 -10.53 -7.64
N PHE A 144 1.43 -10.77 -7.89
CA PHE A 144 0.36 -9.98 -7.29
C PHE A 144 0.35 -10.08 -5.75
N ASP A 145 0.64 -11.27 -5.20
CA ASP A 145 0.57 -11.53 -3.76
C ASP A 145 1.66 -10.75 -3.01
N ASP A 146 2.89 -10.74 -3.53
CA ASP A 146 3.98 -9.97 -2.94
C ASP A 146 3.73 -8.45 -2.98
N LEU A 147 3.11 -7.94 -4.04
CA LEU A 147 2.69 -6.54 -4.11
C LEU A 147 1.60 -6.22 -3.08
N ILE A 148 0.62 -7.11 -2.90
CA ILE A 148 -0.42 -6.94 -1.87
C ILE A 148 0.20 -6.93 -0.47
N LYS A 149 1.14 -7.83 -0.17
CA LYS A 149 1.89 -7.83 1.09
C LYS A 149 2.65 -6.52 1.30
N CYS A 150 3.27 -5.98 0.25
CA CYS A 150 3.95 -4.68 0.33
C CYS A 150 2.98 -3.57 0.76
N TYR A 151 1.78 -3.50 0.19
CA TYR A 151 0.76 -2.55 0.63
C TYR A 151 0.34 -2.78 2.09
N GLN A 152 0.15 -4.03 2.51
CA GLN A 152 -0.18 -4.35 3.90
C GLN A 152 0.89 -3.84 4.87
N LEU A 153 2.17 -4.03 4.53
CA LEU A 153 3.31 -3.57 5.32
C LEU A 153 3.40 -2.04 5.42
N LEU A 154 2.91 -1.29 4.43
CA LEU A 154 2.87 0.17 4.45
C LEU A 154 1.81 0.75 5.39
N ARG A 155 0.76 -0.01 5.73
CA ARG A 155 -0.35 0.52 6.54
C ARG A 155 0.13 1.05 7.89
N ARG A 156 0.92 0.25 8.62
CA ARG A 156 1.38 0.64 9.97
C ARG A 156 2.31 1.86 9.96
N PRO A 157 3.38 1.92 9.14
CA PRO A 157 4.24 3.11 9.08
C PRO A 157 3.48 4.40 8.73
N ILE A 158 2.51 4.33 7.79
CA ILE A 158 1.67 5.50 7.47
C ILE A 158 0.86 5.92 8.70
N THR A 159 0.15 4.99 9.34
CA THR A 159 -0.67 5.31 10.51
C THR A 159 0.17 5.84 11.68
N GLU A 160 1.26 5.16 12.03
CA GLU A 160 2.02 5.45 13.25
C GLU A 160 2.94 6.66 13.09
N LEU A 161 3.56 6.86 11.92
CA LEU A 161 4.57 7.91 11.72
C LEU A 161 4.01 9.18 11.06
N ILE A 162 2.93 9.06 10.29
CA ILE A 162 2.33 10.18 9.55
C ILE A 162 1.00 10.61 10.16
N ASP A 163 0.08 9.66 10.38
CA ASP A 163 -1.24 10.00 10.93
C ASP A 163 -1.18 10.30 12.43
N LYS A 164 -0.35 9.55 13.16
CA LYS A 164 -0.08 9.73 14.59
C LYS A 164 -1.38 9.88 15.41
N PRO A 165 -2.34 8.95 15.29
CA PRO A 165 -3.65 9.08 15.95
C PRO A 165 -3.54 9.21 17.48
N HIS A 166 -2.54 8.56 18.08
CA HIS A 166 -2.28 8.68 19.52
C HIS A 166 -1.96 10.12 19.95
N GLU A 167 -1.34 10.95 19.11
CA GLU A 167 -1.11 12.37 19.43
C GLU A 167 -2.45 13.14 19.46
N GLU A 168 -3.37 12.83 18.54
CA GLU A 168 -4.73 13.42 18.53
C GLU A 168 -5.53 12.96 19.76
N ASP A 169 -5.48 11.68 20.09
CA ASP A 169 -6.15 11.10 21.25
C ASP A 169 -5.62 11.72 22.56
N ALA A 170 -4.31 11.92 22.67
CA ALA A 170 -3.70 12.57 23.83
C ALA A 170 -4.17 14.02 23.98
N LEU A 171 -4.31 14.77 22.88
CA LEU A 171 -4.85 16.13 22.92
C LEU A 171 -6.32 16.15 23.35
N ILE A 172 -7.13 15.21 22.87
CA ILE A 172 -8.53 15.06 23.28
C ILE A 172 -8.60 14.75 24.79
N ALA A 173 -7.80 13.77 25.25
CA ALA A 173 -7.72 13.40 26.65
C ALA A 173 -7.33 14.58 27.54
N GLN A 174 -6.30 15.36 27.14
CA GLN A 174 -5.86 16.53 27.88
C GLN A 174 -6.96 17.60 27.97
N ARG A 175 -7.67 17.87 26.86
CA ARG A 175 -8.81 18.81 26.87
C ARG A 175 -9.92 18.39 27.82
N LEU A 176 -10.23 17.09 27.89
CA LEU A 176 -11.23 16.55 28.82
C LEU A 176 -10.80 16.73 30.28
N ILE A 177 -9.53 16.46 30.58
CA ILE A 177 -8.95 16.68 31.92
C ILE A 177 -9.03 18.16 32.31
N ASP A 178 -8.61 19.06 31.43
CA ASP A 178 -8.58 20.50 31.71
C ASP A 178 -9.99 21.08 31.90
N LYS A 179 -10.95 20.63 31.08
CA LYS A 179 -12.37 21.01 31.22
C LYS A 179 -12.92 20.61 32.59
N ASN A 180 -12.62 19.39 33.05
CA ASN A 180 -13.16 18.84 34.30
C ASN A 180 -12.39 19.30 35.56
N LYS A 181 -11.19 19.85 35.41
CA LYS A 181 -10.43 20.48 36.52
C LYS A 181 -10.85 21.92 36.83
N ARG A 182 -11.57 22.60 35.93
CA ARG A 182 -12.09 23.95 36.19
C ARG A 182 -13.22 23.86 37.24
N LYS A 183 -13.03 24.47 38.41
CA LYS A 183 -14.09 24.63 39.42
C LYS A 183 -15.26 25.41 38.80
N PRO A 184 -16.53 25.06 39.12
CA PRO A 184 -17.66 25.85 38.69
C PRO A 184 -17.53 27.28 39.25
N PRO A 185 -18.03 28.31 38.51
CA PRO A 185 -18.01 29.67 39.01
C PRO A 185 -18.83 29.77 40.31
N PRO A 186 -18.49 30.73 41.20
CA PRO A 186 -19.17 30.93 42.47
C PRO A 186 -20.66 31.28 42.30
#